data_AF-A0A7Z7B6Z0-F1
#
_entry.id   AF-A0A7Z7B6Z0-F1
#
_cell.length_a   1.000
_cell.length_b   1.000
_cell.length_c   1.000
_cell.angle_alpha   90.00
_cell.angle_beta   90.00
_cell.angle_gamma   90.00
#
_symmetry.space_group_name_H-M   'P 1'
#
loop_
_entity.id
_entity.type
_entity.pdbx_description
1 polymer ?
#
loop_
_entity_poly.entity_id
_entity_poly.type
_entity_poly.pdbx_seq_one_letter_code
_entity_poly.pdbx_strand_id
1 'polypeptide(L)'
;MARLPRLMGRGRALEILLSGNDINGDLAERYGYVNRSLPDAQLGPFVDTLARRIASFDKQSLAACAGTSDVAFRTCASPVWKKRKR
;
A
#
# COMPACT_ATOMS: atom_id res chain seq x y z
N MET A 1 13.72 5.87 -1.39
CA MET A 1 12.83 5.37 -2.47
C MET A 1 11.43 5.90 -2.22
N ALA A 2 10.89 6.72 -3.13
CA ALA A 2 9.54 7.28 -2.96
C ALA A 2 8.49 6.18 -3.23
N ARG A 3 7.75 5.76 -2.19
CA ARG A 3 6.65 4.78 -2.30
C ARG A 3 5.41 5.39 -2.96
N LEU A 4 5.20 6.69 -2.75
CA LEU A 4 4.01 7.44 -3.20
C LEU A 4 3.76 7.35 -4.73
N PRO A 5 4.76 7.60 -5.61
CA PRO A 5 4.53 7.53 -7.06
C PRO A 5 4.15 6.14 -7.57
N ARG A 6 4.46 5.08 -6.83
CA ARG A 6 4.10 3.69 -7.18
C ARG A 6 2.66 3.34 -6.79
N LEU A 7 2.07 4.07 -5.85
CA LEU A 7 0.71 3.85 -5.37
C LEU A 7 -0.32 4.65 -6.18
N MET A 8 -0.05 5.95 -6.40
CA MET A 8 -1.01 6.89 -7.00
C MET A 8 -0.58 7.44 -8.37
N GLY A 9 0.58 7.03 -8.88
CA GLY A 9 1.20 7.60 -10.07
C GLY A 9 2.03 8.85 -9.79
N ARG A 10 2.95 9.18 -10.71
CA ARG A 10 3.93 10.26 -10.54
C ARG A 10 3.31 11.65 -10.47
N GLY A 11 2.33 11.96 -11.32
CA GLY A 11 1.70 13.29 -11.38
C GLY A 11 1.01 13.65 -10.07
N ARG A 12 0.11 12.77 -9.60
CA ARG A 12 -0.61 12.93 -8.33
C ARG A 12 0.32 12.96 -7.12
N ALA A 13 1.38 12.16 -7.14
CA ALA A 13 2.39 12.19 -6.09
C ALA A 13 3.12 13.55 -6.02
N LEU A 14 3.44 14.16 -7.16
CA LEU A 14 4.07 15.47 -7.19
C LEU A 14 3.11 16.58 -6.75
N GLU A 15 1.83 16.49 -7.12
CA GLU A 15 0.82 17.43 -6.67
C GLU A 15 0.77 17.51 -5.14
N ILE A 16 0.68 16.38 -4.44
CA ILE A 16 0.64 16.34 -2.97
C ILE A 16 1.98 16.78 -2.37
N LEU A 17 3.10 16.26 -2.88
CA LEU A 17 4.43 16.54 -2.33
C LEU A 17 4.86 18.00 -2.49
N LEU A 18 4.47 18.65 -3.59
CA LEU A 18 4.86 20.03 -3.88
C LEU A 18 3.85 21.05 -3.35
N SER A 19 2.55 20.71 -3.28
CA SER A 19 1.54 21.63 -2.74
C SER A 19 1.50 21.62 -1.20
N GLY A 20 1.91 20.53 -0.56
CA GLY A 20 1.78 20.36 0.89
C GLY A 20 0.31 20.32 1.36
N ASN A 21 -0.63 20.09 0.45
CA ASN A 21 -2.05 20.12 0.77
C ASN A 21 -2.53 18.80 1.38
N ASP A 22 -3.43 18.89 2.36
CA ASP A 22 -4.08 17.72 2.94
C ASP A 22 -5.15 17.19 1.99
N ILE A 23 -5.22 15.86 1.89
CA ILE A 23 -6.23 15.15 1.09
C ILE A 23 -7.21 14.42 1.99
N ASN A 24 -8.50 14.56 1.70
CA ASN A 24 -9.55 13.83 2.41
C ASN A 24 -9.52 12.33 2.08
N GLY A 25 -10.07 11.51 2.98
CA GLY A 25 -10.10 10.03 2.84
C GLY A 25 -10.66 9.55 1.49
N ASP A 26 -11.73 10.18 0.99
CA ASP A 26 -12.36 9.79 -0.28
C ASP A 26 -11.51 10.13 -1.51
N LEU A 27 -10.69 11.20 -1.43
CA LEU A 27 -9.72 11.51 -2.47
C LEU A 27 -8.53 10.57 -2.39
N ALA A 28 -8.06 10.27 -1.18
CA ALA A 28 -6.98 9.32 -0.95
C ALA A 28 -7.32 7.91 -1.46
N GLU A 29 -8.56 7.45 -1.30
CA GLU A 29 -9.03 6.18 -1.85
C GLU A 29 -9.04 6.20 -3.39
N ARG A 30 -9.62 7.24 -4.00
CA ARG A 30 -9.65 7.38 -5.47
C ARG A 30 -8.27 7.48 -6.11
N TYR A 31 -7.31 8.01 -5.37
CA TYR A 31 -5.93 8.08 -5.81
C TYR A 31 -5.15 6.77 -5.58
N GLY A 32 -5.72 5.80 -4.86
CA GLY A 32 -5.03 4.57 -4.49
C GLY A 32 -3.96 4.77 -3.42
N TYR A 33 -4.01 5.90 -2.70
CA TYR A 33 -3.15 6.13 -1.53
C TYR A 33 -3.58 5.25 -0.35
N VAL A 34 -4.89 5.14 -0.17
CA VAL A 34 -5.53 4.30 0.85
C VAL A 34 -6.40 3.28 0.13
N ASN A 35 -6.47 2.04 0.65
CA ASN A 35 -7.23 0.97 0.02
C ASN A 35 -8.76 1.14 0.17
N ARG A 36 -9.21 1.83 1.22
CA ARG A 36 -10.62 2.11 1.51
C ARG A 36 -10.77 3.30 2.46
N SER A 37 -11.66 4.24 2.14
CA SER A 37 -12.12 5.32 3.03
C SER A 37 -13.33 4.81 3.84
N LEU A 38 -13.31 5.01 5.16
CA LEU A 38 -14.41 4.62 6.05
C LEU A 38 -14.73 5.76 7.03
N PRO A 39 -16.02 5.95 7.40
CA PRO A 39 -16.37 6.82 8.51
C PRO A 39 -15.72 6.34 9.81
N ASP A 40 -15.35 7.28 10.68
CA ASP A 40 -14.62 7.00 11.94
C ASP A 40 -15.27 5.90 12.79
N ALA A 41 -16.60 5.99 12.98
CA ALA A 41 -17.38 5.01 13.74
C ALA A 41 -17.35 3.58 13.16
N GLN A 42 -17.04 3.43 11.86
CA GLN A 42 -17.00 2.13 11.19
C GLN A 42 -15.59 1.54 11.12
N LEU A 43 -14.55 2.34 11.37
CA LEU A 43 -13.16 1.91 11.23
C LEU A 43 -12.80 0.80 12.21
N GLY A 44 -13.11 0.97 13.50
CA GLY A 44 -12.85 -0.03 14.54
C GLY A 44 -13.51 -1.38 14.24
N PRO A 45 -14.85 -1.44 14.08
CA PRO A 45 -15.55 -2.68 13.76
C PRO A 45 -15.05 -3.37 12.48
N PHE A 46 -14.67 -2.59 11.47
CA PHE A 46 -14.10 -3.11 10.23
C PHE A 46 -12.73 -3.77 10.47
N VAL A 47 -11.82 -3.07 11.17
CA VAL A 47 -10.49 -3.59 11.50
C VAL A 47 -10.59 -4.85 12.35
N ASP A 48 -11.47 -4.89 13.35
CA ASP A 48 -11.65 -6.07 14.20
C ASP A 48 -12.18 -7.28 13.43
N THR A 49 -13.10 -7.04 12.49
CA THR A 49 -13.65 -8.11 11.64
C THR A 49 -12.58 -8.64 10.68
N LEU A 50 -11.81 -7.73 10.08
CA LEU A 50 -10.71 -8.09 9.18
C LEU A 50 -9.61 -8.85 9.92
N ALA A 51 -9.20 -8.35 11.09
CA ALA A 51 -8.16 -8.97 11.91
C ALA A 51 -8.59 -10.37 12.38
N ARG A 52 -9.83 -10.55 12.84
CA ARG A 52 -10.37 -11.88 13.20
C ARG A 52 -10.37 -12.83 12.02
N ARG A 53 -10.75 -12.35 10.83
CA ARG A 53 -10.71 -13.16 9.60
C ARG A 53 -9.28 -13.56 9.26
N ILE A 54 -8.32 -12.63 9.31
CA ILE A 54 -6.91 -12.94 9.07
C ILE A 54 -6.41 -13.95 10.10
N ALA A 55 -6.70 -13.76 11.39
CA ALA A 55 -6.30 -14.65 12.47
C ALA A 55 -6.91 -16.06 12.38
N SER A 56 -8.03 -16.22 11.67
CA SER A 56 -8.65 -17.54 11.45
C SER A 56 -7.87 -18.44 10.49
N PHE A 57 -6.94 -17.89 9.70
CA PHE A 57 -6.10 -18.66 8.79
C PHE A 57 -4.86 -19.23 9.50
N ASP A 58 -4.37 -20.36 8.97
CA ASP A 58 -3.12 -20.95 9.41
C ASP A 58 -1.92 -20.00 9.20
N LYS A 59 -1.05 -19.93 10.21
CA LYS A 59 0.09 -18.99 10.25
C LYS A 59 1.12 -19.28 9.16
N GLN A 60 1.36 -20.56 8.83
CA GLN A 60 2.31 -20.93 7.78
C GLN A 60 1.79 -20.47 6.41
N SER A 61 0.49 -20.64 6.17
CA SER A 61 -0.20 -20.20 4.96
C SER A 61 -0.16 -18.67 4.81
N LEU A 62 -0.43 -17.92 5.89
CA LEU A 62 -0.31 -16.45 5.89
C LEU A 62 1.12 -15.98 5.62
N ALA A 63 2.11 -16.59 6.27
CA ALA A 63 3.52 -16.25 6.08
C ALA A 63 4.00 -16.54 4.67
N ALA A 64 3.57 -17.66 4.07
CA ALA A 64 3.86 -18.00 2.69
C ALA A 64 3.25 -16.97 1.71
N CYS A 65 1.97 -16.62 1.87
CA CYS A 65 1.30 -15.62 1.03
C CYS A 65 1.91 -14.21 1.17
N ALA A 66 2.25 -13.80 2.40
CA ALA A 66 2.91 -12.52 2.64
C ALA A 66 4.33 -12.51 2.05
N GLY A 67 5.08 -13.61 2.20
CA GLY A 67 6.43 -13.76 1.68
C GLY A 67 6.49 -13.76 0.15
N THR A 68 5.57 -14.47 -0.53
CA THR A 68 5.51 -14.43 -2.00
C THR A 68 5.14 -13.04 -2.53
N SER A 69 4.22 -12.36 -1.84
CA SER A 69 3.84 -10.99 -2.18
C SER A 69 5.01 -10.02 -2.00
N ASP A 70 5.74 -10.09 -0.88
CA ASP A 70 6.94 -9.27 -0.64
C ASP A 70 8.00 -9.50 -1.72
N VAL A 71 8.28 -10.77 -2.05
CA VAL A 71 9.22 -11.12 -3.11
C VAL A 71 8.77 -10.54 -4.45
N ALA A 72 7.48 -10.61 -4.80
CA ALA A 72 6.92 -10.02 -6.01
C ALA A 72 7.08 -8.49 -6.04
N PHE A 73 6.76 -7.80 -4.93
CA PHE A 73 6.98 -6.35 -4.81
C PHE A 73 8.46 -5.97 -4.96
N ARG A 74 9.36 -6.80 -4.43
CA ARG A 74 10.82 -6.59 -4.48
C ARG A 74 11.41 -6.90 -5.86
N THR A 75 10.91 -7.91 -6.57
CA THR A 75 11.35 -8.22 -7.96
C THR A 75 10.82 -7.19 -8.97
N CYS A 76 9.56 -6.75 -8.86
CA CYS A 76 9.07 -5.62 -9.65
C CYS A 76 9.77 -4.29 -9.31
N ALA A 77 10.49 -4.20 -8.19
CA ALA A 77 11.35 -3.07 -7.85
C ALA A 77 12.79 -3.17 -8.39
N SER A 78 13.15 -4.18 -9.19
CA SER A 78 14.48 -4.29 -9.80
C SER A 78 14.49 -5.04 -11.12
N PRO A 79 14.93 -4.38 -12.21
CA PRO A 79 16.02 -4.99 -12.97
C PRO A 79 17.11 -4.04 -13.53
N VAL A 80 17.11 -2.72 -13.27
CA VAL A 80 18.06 -1.80 -13.97
C VAL A 80 19.31 -1.41 -13.16
N TRP A 81 19.26 -1.36 -11.82
CA TRP A 81 20.32 -0.70 -11.05
C TRP A 81 21.58 -1.54 -10.76
N LYS A 82 21.56 -2.86 -11.01
CA LYS A 82 22.71 -3.75 -10.72
C LYS A 82 23.71 -3.91 -11.88
N LYS A 83 23.39 -3.45 -13.10
CA LYS A 83 24.29 -3.57 -14.27
C LYS A 83 25.16 -2.32 -14.55
N ARG A 84 25.07 -1.27 -13.74
CA ARG A 84 25.83 0.00 -13.91
C ARG A 84 26.82 0.27 -12.77
N LYS A 85 27.42 -0.79 -12.23
CA LYS A 85 28.62 -0.77 -11.37
C LYS A 85 29.61 -1.85 -11.83
N ARG A 86 29.98 -1.81 -13.10
CA ARG A 86 31.28 -2.23 -13.61
C ARG A 86 31.85 -1.04 -14.37
#